data_AF-A0A2T0LA54-F1
#
_entry.id   AF-A0A2T0LA54-F1
#
_cell.length_a   1.000
_cell.length_b   1.000
_cell.length_c   1.000
_cell.angle_alpha   90.00
_cell.angle_beta   90.00
_cell.angle_gamma   90.00
#
_symmetry.space_group_name_H-M   'P 1'
#
loop_
_entity.id
_entity.type
_entity.pdbx_description
1 polymer ?
#
loop_
_entity_poly.entity_id
_entity_poly.type
_entity_poly.pdbx_seq_one_letter_code
_entity_poly.pdbx_strand_id
1 'polypeptide(L)'
;MSFTMETTETIETVDQAIRLADEIERVEAALKSMKQELKRFVDENGPVETRDRVWGYVTSVSWEFEADGLKRMAQEIALEGMNPWELLTLSAVSLKKLGWGEDVLSQYGRKKETRRFASRKK
;
A
#
# COMPACT_ATOMS: atom_id res chain seq x y z
N MET A 1 -12.05 -5.21 30.56
CA MET A 1 -12.63 -6.27 29.72
C MET A 1 -11.59 -6.61 28.66
N SER A 2 -10.99 -7.80 28.78
CA SER A 2 -9.94 -8.27 27.88
C SER A 2 -10.58 -8.96 26.68
N PHE A 3 -10.30 -8.47 25.48
CA PHE A 3 -10.72 -9.12 24.24
C PHE A 3 -9.56 -10.01 23.76
N THR A 4 -9.53 -11.25 24.23
CA THR A 4 -8.65 -12.30 23.71
C THR A 4 -9.34 -12.94 22.53
N MET A 5 -8.84 -12.71 21.30
CA MET A 5 -9.19 -13.58 20.17
C MET A 5 -8.37 -14.85 20.29
N GLU A 6 -9.06 -15.94 20.62
CA GLU A 6 -8.51 -17.29 20.60
C GLU A 6 -8.21 -17.75 19.16
N THR A 7 -7.08 -18.45 19.05
CA THR A 7 -6.74 -19.54 18.13
C THR A 7 -7.26 -19.46 16.69
N THR A 8 -6.34 -19.21 15.76
CA THR A 8 -6.60 -19.46 14.33
C THR A 8 -6.82 -20.96 14.14
N GLU A 9 -8.09 -21.38 14.01
CA GLU A 9 -8.42 -22.76 13.62
C GLU A 9 -7.79 -23.07 12.25
N THR A 10 -7.23 -24.28 12.13
CA THR A 10 -6.63 -24.73 10.86
C THR A 10 -7.73 -24.96 9.84
N ILE A 11 -7.59 -24.39 8.64
CA ILE A 11 -8.56 -24.55 7.56
C ILE A 11 -8.27 -25.85 6.83
N GLU A 12 -9.20 -26.80 6.84
CA GLU A 12 -9.03 -28.12 6.23
C GLU A 12 -9.94 -28.35 5.01
N THR A 13 -10.97 -27.52 4.84
CA THR A 13 -11.97 -27.64 3.76
C THR A 13 -12.24 -26.30 3.05
N VAL A 14 -12.72 -26.38 1.80
CA VAL A 14 -13.11 -25.19 1.02
C VAL A 14 -14.25 -24.42 1.71
N ASP A 15 -15.22 -25.10 2.30
CA ASP A 15 -16.34 -24.45 2.98
C ASP A 15 -15.89 -23.69 4.24
N GLN A 16 -14.90 -24.22 4.98
CA GLN A 16 -14.28 -23.47 6.08
C GLN A 16 -13.54 -22.23 5.55
N ALA A 17 -12.82 -22.36 4.43
CA ALA A 17 -12.12 -21.23 3.82
C ALA A 17 -13.09 -20.12 3.38
N ILE A 18 -14.24 -20.49 2.80
CA ILE A 18 -15.29 -19.55 2.41
C ILE A 18 -15.84 -18.83 3.63
N ARG A 19 -16.22 -19.55 4.69
CA ARG A 19 -16.73 -18.93 5.93
C ARG A 19 -15.72 -17.97 6.56
N LEU A 20 -14.44 -18.34 6.55
CA LEU A 20 -13.39 -17.44 7.05
C LEU A 20 -13.25 -16.19 6.17
N ALA A 21 -13.30 -16.34 4.84
CA ALA A 21 -13.24 -15.20 3.93
C ALA A 21 -14.40 -14.23 4.16
N ASP A 22 -15.63 -14.74 4.29
CA ASP A 22 -16.82 -13.92 4.58
C ASP A 22 -16.70 -13.21 5.95
N GLU A 23 -16.16 -13.88 6.96
CA GLU A 23 -15.92 -13.29 8.27
C GLU A 23 -14.85 -12.19 8.23
N ILE A 24 -13.77 -12.39 7.45
CA ILE A 24 -12.77 -11.35 7.20
C ILE A 24 -13.44 -10.13 6.57
N GLU A 25 -14.25 -10.31 5.53
CA GLU A 25 -14.95 -9.20 4.87
C GLU A 25 -15.88 -8.45 5.83
N ARG A 26 -16.60 -9.17 6.69
CA ARG A 26 -17.48 -8.58 7.72
C ARG A 26 -16.67 -7.75 8.74
N VAL A 27 -15.57 -8.30 9.25
CA VAL A 27 -14.70 -7.60 10.22
C VAL A 27 -14.02 -6.39 9.59
N GLU A 28 -13.56 -6.48 8.34
CA GLU A 28 -13.00 -5.35 7.61
C GLU A 28 -14.02 -4.21 7.41
N ALA A 29 -15.27 -4.56 7.09
CA ALA A 29 -16.36 -3.59 6.97
C ALA A 29 -16.66 -2.90 8.31
N ALA A 30 -16.74 -3.66 9.40
CA ALA A 30 -16.94 -3.13 10.75
C ALA A 30 -15.78 -2.22 11.17
N LEU A 31 -14.53 -2.65 10.95
CA LEU A 31 -13.32 -1.86 11.23
C LEU A 31 -13.32 -0.53 10.47
N LYS A 32 -13.72 -0.55 9.19
CA LYS A 32 -13.84 0.66 8.38
C LYS A 32 -14.85 1.64 8.98
N SER A 33 -16.03 1.15 9.39
CA SER A 33 -17.06 1.98 10.02
C SER A 33 -16.58 2.57 11.35
N MET A 34 -15.95 1.76 12.21
CA MET A 34 -15.38 2.22 13.49
C MET A 34 -14.30 3.28 13.30
N LYS A 35 -13.41 3.12 12.31
CA LYS A 35 -12.38 4.14 11.98
C LYS A 35 -13.00 5.45 11.50
N GLN A 36 -14.10 5.40 10.74
CA GLN A 36 -14.80 6.61 10.30
C GLN A 36 -15.41 7.37 11.48
N GLU A 37 -15.99 6.67 12.44
CA GLU A 37 -16.50 7.28 13.67
C GLU A 37 -15.38 7.93 14.48
N LEU A 38 -14.29 7.20 14.75
CA LEU A 38 -13.14 7.73 15.47
C LEU A 38 -12.52 8.94 14.75
N LYS A 39 -12.45 8.91 13.41
CA LYS A 39 -11.98 10.03 12.62
C LYS A 39 -12.84 11.28 12.82
N ARG A 40 -14.18 11.15 12.78
CA ARG A 40 -15.10 12.29 13.03
C ARG A 40 -14.85 12.92 14.40
N PHE A 41 -14.69 12.09 15.43
CA PHE A 41 -14.37 12.58 16.76
C PHE A 41 -13.02 13.33 16.78
N VAL A 42 -11.99 12.78 16.15
CA VAL A 42 -10.65 13.41 16.05
C VAL A 42 -10.68 14.72 15.28
N ASP A 43 -11.52 14.83 14.24
CA ASP A 43 -11.69 16.05 13.46
C ASP A 43 -12.19 17.23 14.30
N GLU A 44 -13.05 16.94 15.29
CA GLU A 44 -13.66 17.95 16.16
C GLU A 44 -12.87 18.19 17.46
N ASN A 45 -12.22 17.16 17.99
CA ASN A 45 -11.66 17.16 19.36
C ASN A 45 -10.13 17.04 19.40
N GLY A 46 -9.49 16.79 18.26
CA GLY A 46 -8.06 16.50 18.18
C GLY A 46 -7.72 15.03 18.45
N PRO A 47 -6.41 14.71 18.49
CA PRO A 47 -5.93 13.32 18.61
C PRO A 47 -6.37 12.63 19.90
N VAL A 48 -6.61 11.31 19.82
CA VAL A 48 -6.98 10.47 20.96
C VAL A 48 -5.87 9.51 21.29
N GLU A 49 -5.43 9.49 22.55
CA GLU A 49 -4.41 8.57 23.05
C GLU A 49 -5.03 7.35 23.75
N THR A 50 -4.54 6.16 23.42
CA THR A 50 -4.76 4.94 24.17
C THR A 50 -3.47 4.53 24.87
N ARG A 51 -3.49 3.41 25.61
CA ARG A 51 -2.29 2.90 26.31
C ARG A 51 -1.06 2.80 25.40
N ASP A 52 -1.25 2.35 24.16
CA ASP A 52 -0.14 1.98 23.27
C ASP A 52 -0.14 2.78 21.95
N ARG A 53 -1.14 3.62 21.68
CA ARG A 53 -1.32 4.25 20.36
C ARG A 53 -1.93 5.64 20.45
N VAL A 54 -1.49 6.53 19.56
CA VAL A 54 -2.13 7.82 19.30
C VAL A 54 -2.91 7.74 17.99
N TRP A 55 -4.19 8.08 18.04
CA TRP A 55 -5.08 8.15 16.88
C TRP A 55 -5.27 9.61 16.51
N GLY A 56 -4.57 10.02 15.47
CA GLY A 56 -4.59 11.39 14.97
C GLY A 56 -4.07 11.45 13.54
N TYR A 57 -4.01 12.67 13.01
CA TYR A 57 -3.38 12.92 11.73
C TYR A 57 -1.86 12.84 11.85
N VAL A 58 -1.25 12.00 11.04
CA VAL A 58 0.20 11.98 10.84
C VAL A 58 0.47 12.62 9.48
N THR A 59 1.27 13.68 9.48
CA THR A 59 1.71 14.31 8.23
C THR A 59 2.78 13.44 7.59
N SER A 60 2.47 12.92 6.40
CA SER A 60 3.49 12.30 5.54
C SER A 60 3.98 13.36 4.56
N VAL A 61 5.28 13.66 4.60
CA VAL A 61 5.91 14.53 3.60
C VAL A 61 6.39 13.66 2.45
N SER A 62 5.81 13.87 1.27
CA SER A 62 6.28 13.29 0.02
C SER A 62 6.71 14.41 -0.92
N TRP A 63 7.78 14.17 -1.69
CA TRP A 63 8.27 15.08 -2.70
C TRP A 63 7.74 14.64 -4.07
N GLU A 64 7.15 15.58 -4.81
CA GLU A 64 6.76 15.39 -6.20
C GLU A 64 7.71 16.19 -7.08
N PHE A 65 8.11 15.60 -8.22
CA PHE A 65 9.07 16.20 -9.13
C PHE A 65 8.44 16.35 -10.51
N GLU A 66 8.47 17.57 -11.03
CA GLU A 66 8.21 17.84 -12.44
C GLU A 66 9.31 17.23 -13.33
N ALA A 67 9.01 16.98 -14.61
CA ALA A 67 9.93 16.31 -15.53
C ALA A 67 11.32 17.00 -15.60
N ASP A 68 11.34 18.33 -15.70
CA ASP A 68 12.59 19.12 -15.72
C ASP A 68 13.32 19.10 -14.36
N GLY A 69 12.57 19.03 -13.26
CA GLY A 69 13.14 18.86 -11.92
C GLY A 69 13.82 17.51 -11.77
N LEU A 70 13.14 16.44 -12.18
CA LEU A 70 13.66 15.07 -12.13
C LEU A 70 14.92 14.91 -13.00
N LYS A 71 14.92 15.51 -14.20
CA LYS A 71 16.08 15.51 -15.09
C LYS A 71 17.29 16.19 -14.45
N ARG A 72 17.11 17.38 -13.88
CA ARG A 72 18.20 18.09 -13.17
C ARG A 72 18.70 17.29 -11.98
N MET A 73 17.80 16.73 -11.18
CA MET A 73 18.18 15.88 -10.05
C MET A 73 19.01 14.66 -10.50
N ALA A 74 18.63 14.00 -11.59
CA ALA A 74 19.41 12.88 -12.13
C ALA A 74 20.82 13.31 -12.59
N GLN A 75 20.96 14.52 -13.13
CA GLN A 75 22.25 15.08 -13.51
C GLN A 75 23.12 15.36 -12.29
N GLU A 76 22.57 15.97 -11.24
CA GLU A 76 23.29 16.23 -9.99
C GLU A 76 23.75 14.94 -9.31
N ILE A 77 22.88 13.91 -9.23
CA ILE A 77 23.23 12.58 -8.70
C ILE A 77 24.43 11.98 -9.46
N ALA A 78 24.43 12.11 -10.79
CA ALA A 78 25.54 11.63 -11.62
C ALA A 78 26.83 12.43 -11.38
N LEU A 79 26.74 13.75 -11.18
CA LEU A 79 27.88 14.61 -10.84
C LEU A 79 28.47 14.28 -9.46
N GLU A 80 27.63 13.83 -8.52
CA GLU A 80 28.06 13.31 -7.21
C GLU A 80 28.71 11.92 -7.29
N GLY A 81 28.82 11.34 -8.49
CA GLY A 81 29.45 10.04 -8.72
C GLY A 81 28.54 8.84 -8.44
N MET A 82 27.24 9.06 -8.24
CA MET A 82 26.25 8.00 -8.07
C MET A 82 25.55 7.68 -9.39
N ASN A 83 25.07 6.45 -9.55
CA ASN A 83 24.26 6.07 -10.72
C ASN A 83 22.78 6.42 -10.46
N PRO A 84 22.19 7.44 -11.12
CA PRO A 84 20.80 7.83 -10.88
C PRO A 84 19.82 6.70 -11.21
N TRP A 85 20.16 5.77 -12.10
CA TRP A 85 19.28 4.67 -12.51
C TRP A 85 19.17 3.54 -11.47
N GLU A 86 20.02 3.55 -10.43
CA GLU A 86 19.86 2.66 -9.27
C GLU A 86 18.86 3.23 -8.25
N LEU A 87 18.64 4.55 -8.28
CA LEU A 87 17.74 5.27 -7.37
C LEU A 87 16.37 5.52 -8.02
N LEU A 88 16.36 5.80 -9.32
CA LEU A 88 15.17 6.10 -10.09
C LEU A 88 14.56 4.81 -10.64
N THR A 89 13.25 4.69 -10.53
CA THR A 89 12.51 3.56 -11.09
C THR A 89 11.35 4.03 -11.95
N LEU A 90 11.10 3.32 -13.05
CA LEU A 90 9.91 3.52 -13.85
C LEU A 90 8.74 2.79 -13.18
N SER A 91 7.74 3.56 -12.74
CA SER A 91 6.53 2.97 -12.15
C SER A 91 5.74 2.16 -13.18
N ALA A 92 4.97 1.18 -12.71
CA ALA A 92 4.06 0.42 -13.58
C ALA A 92 3.03 1.31 -14.30
N VAL A 93 2.63 2.43 -13.69
CA VAL A 93 1.73 3.40 -14.30
C VAL A 93 2.42 4.13 -15.46
N SER A 94 3.67 4.55 -15.28
CA SER A 94 4.46 5.20 -16.33
C SER A 94 4.71 4.25 -17.51
N LEU A 95 5.02 2.98 -17.24
CA LEU A 95 5.20 1.95 -18.28
C LEU A 95 3.91 1.73 -19.08
N LYS A 96 2.74 1.71 -18.43
CA LYS A 96 1.44 1.60 -19.14
C LYS A 96 1.18 2.78 -20.08
N LYS A 97 1.60 4.00 -19.71
CA LYS A 97 1.44 5.20 -20.56
C LYS A 97 2.24 5.11 -21.87
N LEU A 98 3.32 4.32 -21.90
CA LEU A 98 4.10 4.09 -23.11
C LEU A 98 3.34 3.27 -24.16
N GLY A 99 2.33 2.50 -23.75
CA GLY A 99 1.55 1.65 -24.65
C GLY A 99 2.31 0.46 -25.23
N TRP A 100 3.49 0.14 -24.69
CA TRP A 100 4.32 -0.96 -25.16
C TRP A 100 3.83 -2.32 -24.62
N GLY A 101 3.88 -3.34 -25.47
CA GLY A 101 3.57 -4.72 -25.11
C GLY A 101 4.66 -5.39 -24.26
N GLU A 102 4.34 -6.56 -23.69
CA GLU A 102 5.30 -7.35 -22.91
C GLU A 102 6.51 -7.78 -23.76
N ASP A 103 6.30 -8.01 -25.05
CA ASP A 103 7.31 -8.35 -26.05
C ASP A 103 8.40 -7.27 -26.15
N VAL A 104 8.01 -6.00 -26.18
CA VAL A 104 8.95 -4.87 -26.24
C VAL A 104 9.62 -4.64 -24.89
N LEU A 105 8.85 -4.65 -23.80
CA LEU A 105 9.38 -4.39 -22.45
C LEU A 105 10.42 -5.44 -22.01
N SER A 106 10.25 -6.69 -22.45
CA SER A 106 11.18 -7.79 -22.14
C SER A 106 12.59 -7.59 -22.70
N GLN A 107 12.77 -6.72 -23.70
CA GLN A 107 14.09 -6.40 -24.26
C GLN A 107 14.90 -5.46 -23.35
N TYR A 108 14.22 -4.68 -22.50
CA TYR A 108 14.83 -3.65 -21.65
C TYR A 108 14.87 -4.02 -20.17
N GLY A 109 14.24 -5.12 -19.77
CA GLY A 109 14.14 -5.50 -18.37
C GLY A 109 13.71 -6.94 -18.15
N ARG A 110 13.56 -7.31 -16.87
CA ARG A 110 13.08 -8.64 -16.46
C ARG A 110 11.75 -8.51 -15.73
N LYS A 111 10.82 -9.40 -16.07
CA LYS A 111 9.52 -9.48 -15.37
C LYS A 111 9.76 -9.94 -13.92
N LYS A 112 9.31 -9.13 -12.96
CA LYS A 112 9.29 -9.49 -11.54
C LYS A 112 7.84 -9.69 -11.10
N GLU A 113 7.48 -10.92 -10.79
CA GLU A 113 6.14 -11.24 -10.31
C GLU A 113 6.14 -11.33 -8.78
N THR A 114 5.17 -10.69 -8.14
CA THR A 114 4.96 -10.76 -6.69
C THR A 114 3.52 -11.14 -6.44
N ARG A 115 3.30 -12.24 -5.72
CA ARG A 115 1.97 -12.71 -5.32
C ARG A 115 1.60 -12.04 -4.01
N ARG A 116 0.55 -11.22 -4.02
CA ARG A 116 -0.09 -10.68 -2.81
C ARG A 116 -1.42 -11.40 -2.60
N PHE A 117 -1.62 -11.90 -1.39
CA PHE A 117 -2.94 -12.35 -0.95
C PHE A 117 -3.82 -11.13 -0.69
N ALA A 118 -4.95 -11.03 -1.38
CA ALA A 118 -5.92 -9.94 -1.25
C ALA A 118 -7.27 -10.39 -1.80
N SER A 119 -8.36 -9.91 -1.18
CA SER A 119 -9.70 -10.00 -1.75
C SER A 119 -9.82 -9.03 -2.94
N ARG A 120 -10.58 -9.42 -3.97
CA ARG A 120 -10.93 -8.59 -5.12
C ARG A 120 -12.38 -8.86 -5.48
N LYS A 121 -13.11 -7.83 -5.92
CA LYS A 121 -14.44 -8.02 -6.50
C LYS A 121 -14.33 -8.93 -7.73
N LYS A 122 -15.25 -9.88 -7.82
CA LYS A 122 -15.43 -10.72 -9.01
C LYS A 122 -15.88 -9.88 -10.19
#